data_AF-A0A7G9YV25-F1
#
_entry.id   AF-A0A7G9YV25-F1
#
_cell.length_a   1.000
_cell.length_b   1.000
_cell.length_c   1.000
_cell.angle_alpha   90.00
_cell.angle_beta   90.00
_cell.angle_gamma   90.00
#
_symmetry.space_group_name_H-M   'P 1'
#
loop_
_entity.id
_entity.type
_entity.pdbx_description
1 polymer ?
#
loop_
_entity_poly.entity_id
_entity_poly.type
_entity_poly.pdbx_seq_one_letter_code
_entity_poly.pdbx_strand_id
1 'polypeptide(L)'
;MRLPNGREVEAMGVDFETVKEDWNEYKLEDGTVLKFKTVVSSIIRTEDYDPMTGDPVYHIRSTNILRANVAEELKRLPGGAGKPGEKEEGMEVG
;
A
#
# COMPACT_ATOMS: atom_id res chain seq x y z
N MET A 1 8.41 21.00 -11.68
CA MET A 1 8.23 19.57 -11.33
C MET A 1 8.26 18.76 -12.60
N ARG A 2 9.00 17.64 -12.64
CA ARG A 2 8.96 16.73 -13.79
C ARG A 2 7.91 15.64 -13.55
N LEU A 3 6.95 15.53 -14.46
CA LEU A 3 5.89 14.53 -14.45
C LEU A 3 6.39 13.18 -15.01
N PRO A 4 5.71 12.05 -14.73
CA PRO A 4 6.11 10.73 -15.24
C PRO A 4 6.17 10.63 -16.77
N ASN A 5 5.38 11.43 -17.47
CA ASN A 5 5.40 11.53 -18.94
C ASN A 5 6.56 12.38 -19.49
N GLY A 6 7.47 12.84 -18.63
CA GLY A 6 8.64 13.64 -19.01
C GLY A 6 8.41 15.14 -19.09
N ARG A 7 7.16 15.62 -19.06
CA ARG A 7 6.82 17.05 -19.10
C ARG A 7 7.31 17.76 -17.83
N GLU A 8 7.82 18.96 -17.99
CA GLU A 8 8.10 19.87 -16.87
C GLU A 8 6.95 20.85 -16.72
N VAL A 9 6.48 21.03 -15.50
CA VAL A 9 5.39 21.96 -15.15
C VAL A 9 5.79 22.81 -13.95
N GLU A 10 5.31 24.05 -13.90
CA GLU A 10 5.39 24.83 -12.67
C GLU A 10 4.54 24.20 -11.58
N ALA A 11 5.08 24.22 -10.36
CA ALA A 11 4.40 23.62 -9.21
C ALA A 11 4.84 24.30 -7.93
N MET A 12 3.90 24.50 -7.02
CA MET A 12 4.11 25.14 -5.73
C MET A 12 3.72 24.21 -4.58
N GLY A 13 4.54 24.17 -3.53
CA GLY A 13 4.18 23.55 -2.27
C GLY A 13 3.01 24.29 -1.63
N VAL A 14 2.08 23.55 -1.04
CA VAL A 14 0.91 24.11 -0.37
C VAL A 14 0.96 23.70 1.10
N ASP A 15 0.95 24.69 1.98
CA ASP A 15 0.79 24.47 3.41
C ASP A 15 -0.64 24.01 3.70
N PHE A 16 -0.78 23.10 4.65
CA PHE A 16 -2.08 22.52 4.99
C PHE A 16 -2.18 22.15 6.46
N GLU A 17 -3.40 22.10 6.95
CA GLU A 17 -3.75 21.50 8.24
C GLU A 17 -4.51 20.20 7.99
N THR A 18 -4.17 19.15 8.74
CA THR A 18 -4.87 17.87 8.63
C THR A 18 -6.24 17.97 9.27
N VAL A 19 -7.30 18.00 8.45
CA VAL A 19 -8.69 18.00 8.94
C VAL A 19 -9.11 16.63 9.47
N LYS A 20 -8.79 15.54 8.74
CA LYS A 20 -9.12 14.17 9.12
C LYS A 20 -8.17 13.17 8.44
N GLU A 21 -7.62 12.24 9.20
CA GLU A 21 -6.71 11.20 8.68
C GLU A 21 -6.80 9.93 9.55
N ASP A 22 -7.80 9.11 9.28
CA ASP A 22 -8.13 7.92 10.07
C ASP A 22 -7.52 6.63 9.48
N TRP A 23 -7.59 5.56 10.26
CA TRP A 23 -7.34 4.20 9.76
C TRP A 23 -8.53 3.73 8.93
N ASN A 24 -8.25 3.14 7.78
CA ASN A 24 -9.19 2.31 7.03
C ASN A 24 -9.11 0.89 7.60
N GLU A 25 -10.25 0.29 7.93
CA GLU A 25 -10.32 -1.08 8.44
C GLU A 25 -11.09 -1.96 7.46
N TYR A 26 -10.49 -3.09 7.09
CA TYR A 26 -11.06 -4.07 6.18
C TYR A 26 -11.08 -5.43 6.85
N LYS A 27 -12.25 -6.07 6.90
CA LYS A 27 -12.41 -7.45 7.38
C LYS A 27 -12.49 -8.37 6.16
N LEU A 28 -11.58 -9.33 6.08
CA LEU A 28 -11.55 -10.34 5.02
C LEU A 28 -12.42 -11.55 5.38
N GLU A 29 -12.68 -12.41 4.39
CA GLU A 29 -13.52 -13.61 4.56
C GLU A 29 -12.95 -14.61 5.58
N ASP A 30 -11.62 -14.71 5.67
CA ASP A 30 -10.90 -15.54 6.64
C ASP A 30 -10.89 -14.96 8.07
N GLY A 31 -11.55 -13.81 8.29
CA GLY A 31 -11.59 -13.12 9.57
C GLY A 31 -10.41 -12.18 9.83
N THR A 32 -9.41 -12.12 8.93
CA THR A 32 -8.30 -11.16 9.02
C THR A 32 -8.82 -9.73 9.02
N VAL A 33 -8.26 -8.88 9.89
CA VAL A 33 -8.52 -7.44 9.90
C VAL A 33 -7.27 -6.70 9.44
N LEU A 34 -7.37 -6.06 8.26
CA LEU A 34 -6.36 -5.15 7.76
C LEU A 34 -6.68 -3.73 8.22
N LYS A 35 -5.70 -3.07 8.84
CA LYS A 35 -5.72 -1.64 9.10
C LYS A 35 -4.73 -0.95 8.19
N PHE A 36 -5.21 0.01 7.42
CA PHE A 36 -4.43 0.75 6.45
C PHE A 36 -4.59 2.24 6.66
N LYS A 37 -3.48 2.96 6.80
CA LYS A 37 -3.48 4.41 6.94
C LYS A 37 -2.52 5.03 5.94
N THR A 38 -3.03 5.96 5.13
CA THR A 38 -2.21 6.84 4.31
C THR A 38 -1.92 8.10 5.13
N VAL A 39 -0.65 8.43 5.27
CA VAL A 39 -0.17 9.63 5.95
C VAL A 39 0.37 10.62 4.92
N VAL A 40 -0.26 11.79 4.80
CA VAL A 40 0.17 12.81 3.84
C VAL A 40 1.35 13.60 4.41
N SER A 41 2.41 13.78 3.61
CA SER A 41 3.61 14.52 4.02
C SER A 41 3.82 15.82 3.25
N SER A 42 3.26 15.95 2.04
CA SER A 42 3.26 17.21 1.30
C SER A 42 2.18 17.23 0.24
N ILE A 43 1.68 18.44 -0.03
CA ILE A 43 0.74 18.72 -1.12
C ILE A 43 1.42 19.72 -2.05
N ILE A 44 1.39 19.42 -3.34
CA ILE A 44 2.00 20.22 -4.41
C ILE A 44 0.90 20.52 -5.41
N ARG A 45 0.62 21.79 -5.66
CA ARG A 45 -0.32 22.22 -6.72
C ARG A 45 0.46 22.53 -7.98
N THR A 46 0.02 22.05 -9.13
CA THR A 46 0.61 22.40 -10.44
C THR A 46 -0.15 23.57 -11.07
N GLU A 47 0.39 24.08 -12.17
CA GLU A 47 -0.30 25.06 -13.03
C GLU A 47 -1.39 24.45 -13.93
N ASP A 48 -1.47 23.11 -14.00
CA ASP A 48 -2.45 22.42 -14.83
C ASP A 48 -3.82 22.36 -14.13
N TYR A 49 -4.86 22.24 -14.95
CA TYR A 49 -6.22 22.03 -14.53
C TYR A 49 -6.79 20.79 -15.21
N ASP A 50 -7.61 20.03 -14.49
CA ASP A 50 -8.36 18.93 -15.07
C ASP A 50 -9.32 19.49 -16.14
N PRO A 51 -9.26 19.02 -17.40
CA PRO A 51 -10.05 19.61 -18.48
C PRO A 51 -11.55 19.26 -18.39
N MET A 52 -11.93 18.26 -17.60
CA MET A 52 -13.32 17.83 -17.42
C MET A 52 -13.98 18.55 -16.25
N THR A 53 -13.26 18.74 -15.13
CA THR A 53 -13.82 19.37 -13.92
C THR A 53 -13.44 20.83 -13.78
N GLY A 54 -12.33 21.26 -14.37
CA GLY A 54 -11.75 22.59 -14.18
C GLY A 54 -11.01 22.76 -12.86
N ASP A 55 -10.75 21.69 -12.11
CA ASP A 55 -10.05 21.75 -10.83
C ASP A 55 -8.53 21.83 -11.03
N PRO A 56 -7.78 22.51 -10.14
CA PRO A 56 -6.33 22.47 -10.18
C PRO A 56 -5.82 21.05 -9.95
N VAL A 57 -4.74 20.67 -10.65
CA VAL A 57 -4.09 19.37 -10.46
C VAL A 57 -3.17 19.42 -9.24
N TYR A 58 -3.30 18.43 -8.35
CA TYR A 58 -2.46 18.28 -7.16
C TYR A 58 -1.66 16.97 -7.20
N HIS A 59 -0.42 17.04 -6.75
CA HIS A 59 0.41 15.91 -6.40
C HIS A 59 0.56 15.81 -4.89
N ILE A 60 0.26 14.64 -4.35
CA ILE A 60 0.40 14.34 -2.93
C ILE A 60 1.58 13.40 -2.76
N ARG A 61 2.46 13.72 -1.82
CA ARG A 61 3.41 12.72 -1.30
C ARG A 61 2.85 12.16 0.00
N SER A 62 2.91 10.85 0.14
CA SER A 62 2.39 10.15 1.30
C SER A 62 3.20 8.90 1.61
N THR A 63 2.99 8.37 2.81
CA THR A 63 3.45 7.04 3.21
C THR A 63 2.26 6.21 3.63
N ASN A 64 2.26 4.92 3.25
CA ASN A 64 1.22 3.99 3.65
C ASN A 64 1.71 3.12 4.79
N ILE A 65 0.91 3.02 5.85
CA ILE A 65 1.13 2.15 7.00
C ILE A 65 0.10 1.02 6.94
N LEU A 66 0.59 -0.21 6.90
CA LEU A 66 -0.25 -1.41 6.94
C LEU A 66 -0.03 -2.15 8.27
N ARG A 67 -1.13 -2.63 8.84
CA ARG A 67 -1.16 -3.60 9.93
C ARG A 67 -2.17 -4.68 9.58
N ALA A 68 -1.84 -5.92 9.88
CA ALA A 68 -2.73 -7.05 9.70
C ALA A 68 -2.87 -7.76 11.05
N ASN A 69 -4.11 -7.93 11.49
CA ASN A 69 -4.46 -8.88 12.55
C ASN A 69 -4.95 -10.14 11.87
N VAL A 70 -4.09 -11.15 11.84
CA VAL A 70 -4.27 -12.40 11.10
C VAL A 70 -4.34 -13.55 12.10
N ALA A 71 -5.18 -14.54 11.82
CA ALA A 71 -5.28 -15.76 12.60
C ALA A 71 -3.93 -16.51 12.69
N GLU A 72 -3.67 -17.21 13.81
CA GLU A 72 -2.38 -17.85 14.10
C GLU A 72 -2.00 -18.90 13.04
N GLU A 73 -2.98 -19.63 12.52
CA GLU A 73 -2.81 -20.67 11.51
C GLU A 73 -2.27 -20.15 10.16
N LEU A 74 -2.47 -18.85 9.88
CA LEU A 74 -1.94 -18.19 8.68
C LEU A 74 -0.55 -17.59 8.92
N LYS A 75 -0.08 -17.52 10.17
CA LYS A 75 1.27 -17.02 10.48
C LYS A 75 2.28 -18.11 10.19
N ARG A 76 3.11 -17.89 9.16
CA ARG A 76 4.33 -18.68 8.98
C ARG A 76 5.44 -18.05 9.83
N LEU A 77 5.95 -18.77 10.81
CA LEU A 77 7.17 -18.35 11.50
C LEU A 77 8.30 -18.19 10.46
N PRO A 78 9.12 -17.12 10.54
CA PRO A 78 10.32 -17.00 9.73
C PRO A 78 11.29 -18.13 10.11
N GLY A 79 11.18 -19.26 9.43
CA GLY A 79 11.92 -20.49 9.72
C GLY A 79 11.51 -21.70 8.86
N GLY A 80 10.75 -21.48 7.79
CA GLY A 80 10.38 -22.52 6.82
C GLY A 80 11.52 -22.89 5.87
N ALA A 81 12.71 -23.21 6.39
CA ALA A 81 13.49 -24.25 5.75
C ALA A 81 12.67 -25.54 5.93
N GLY A 82 12.33 -26.22 4.84
CA GLY A 82 11.56 -27.46 4.91
C GLY A 82 12.23 -28.42 5.90
N LYS A 83 11.45 -29.05 6.77
CA LYS A 83 11.92 -30.22 7.49
C LYS A 83 12.18 -31.31 6.42
N PRO A 84 13.41 -31.80 6.21
CA PRO A 84 13.63 -32.97 5.38
C PRO A 84 13.17 -34.17 6.19
N GLY A 85 12.06 -34.80 5.81
CA GLY A 85 11.60 -35.99 6.51
C GLY A 85 10.12 -36.31 6.37
N GLU A 86 9.58 -36.34 5.17
CA GLU A 86 8.52 -37.29 4.84
C GLU A 86 9.02 -38.13 3.68
N LYS A 87 9.21 -39.42 3.98
CA LYS A 87 9.82 -40.43 3.14
C LYS A 87 9.06 -40.56 1.82
N GLU A 88 9.80 -40.58 0.71
CA GLU A 88 9.37 -41.30 -0.49
C GLU A 88 9.34 -42.79 -0.16
N GLU A 89 8.20 -43.28 0.32
CA GLU A 89 7.90 -44.72 0.36
C GLU A 89 7.03 -45.06 -0.86
N GLY A 90 7.63 -45.78 -1.82
CA GLY A 90 6.88 -46.58 -2.79
C GLY A 90 7.07 -46.23 -4.26
N MET A 91 8.22 -46.60 -4.84
CA MET A 91 8.20 -47.14 -6.20
C MET A 91 9.13 -48.35 -6.28
N GLU A 92 8.54 -49.50 -6.02
CA GLU A 92 9.12 -50.82 -6.29
C GLU A 92 9.23 -50.98 -7.81
N VAL A 93 10.44 -51.22 -8.32
CA VAL A 93 10.64 -51.73 -9.68
C VAL A 93 11.35 -53.08 -9.56
N GLY A 94 10.56 -54.14 -9.75
CA GLY A 94 11.06 -55.45 -10.14
C GLY A 94 11.23 -55.53 -11.66
#